data_AF-A0A7C5C9J3-F1
#
_entry.id   AF-A0A7C5C9J3-F1
#
_cell.length_a   1.000
_cell.length_b   1.000
_cell.length_c   1.000
_cell.angle_alpha   90.00
_cell.angle_beta   90.00
_cell.angle_gamma   90.00
#
_symmetry.space_group_name_H-M   'P 1'
#
loop_
_entity.id
_entity.type
_entity.pdbx_description
1 polymer ?
#
loop_
_entity_poly.entity_id
_entity_poly.type
_entity_poly.pdbx_seq_one_letter_code
_entity_poly.pdbx_strand_id
1 'polypeptide(L)'
;MNALRDAVTNALASFEGKGLSITKKNGKVYVSMENKLLFNSGSWAVGSQGRQAVKKLGEVLLVNPDIEVLIEGHTDNVPYHGTTLQ
;
A
#
# COMPACT_ATOMS: atom_id res chain seq x y z
N MET A 1 -11.01 -15.49 8.00
CA MET A 1 -10.16 -14.30 8.26
C MET A 1 -8.66 -14.55 8.11
N ASN A 2 -8.10 -15.71 8.44
CA ASN A 2 -6.68 -15.99 8.18
C ASN A 2 -6.38 -16.06 6.67
N ALA A 3 -7.30 -16.63 5.88
CA ALA A 3 -7.15 -16.77 4.43
C ALA A 3 -6.86 -15.45 3.68
N LEU A 4 -7.53 -14.34 4.01
CA LEU A 4 -7.26 -13.04 3.35
C LEU A 4 -5.87 -12.52 3.70
N ARG A 5 -5.51 -12.56 4.99
CA ARG A 5 -4.18 -12.16 5.43
C ARG A 5 -3.12 -12.98 4.72
N ASP A 6 -3.30 -14.30 4.67
CA ASP A 6 -2.32 -15.20 4.06
C ASP A 6 -2.27 -15.03 2.54
N ALA A 7 -3.40 -14.78 1.87
CA ALA A 7 -3.43 -14.44 0.44
C ALA A 7 -2.68 -13.13 0.14
N VAL A 8 -2.93 -12.08 0.93
CA VAL A 8 -2.24 -10.79 0.81
C VAL A 8 -0.74 -10.95 1.12
N THR A 9 -0.39 -11.67 2.19
CA THR A 9 1.01 -11.97 2.54
C THR A 9 1.70 -12.74 1.42
N ASN A 10 1.07 -13.78 0.87
CA ASN A 10 1.67 -14.59 -0.20
C ASN A 10 1.88 -13.77 -1.49
N ALA A 11 0.92 -12.95 -1.89
CA ALA A 11 1.04 -12.13 -3.08
C ALA A 11 2.08 -11.01 -2.93
N LEU A 12 2.23 -10.49 -1.72
CA LEU A 12 3.11 -9.37 -1.40
C LEU A 12 4.42 -9.77 -0.72
N ALA A 13 4.68 -11.08 -0.55
CA ALA A 13 5.86 -11.60 0.14
C ALA A 13 7.18 -11.06 -0.44
N SER A 14 7.23 -10.81 -1.76
CA SER A 14 8.41 -10.23 -2.42
C SER A 14 8.73 -8.79 -1.98
N PHE A 15 7.77 -8.10 -1.36
CA PHE A 15 7.85 -6.72 -0.88
C PHE A 15 7.91 -6.62 0.66
N GLU A 16 7.55 -7.68 1.39
CA GLU A 16 7.63 -7.69 2.86
C GLU A 16 9.07 -7.44 3.33
N GLY A 17 9.25 -6.46 4.22
CA GLY A 17 10.58 -6.01 4.66
C GLY A 17 11.33 -5.13 3.64
N LYS A 18 10.74 -4.82 2.48
CA LYS A 18 11.27 -3.89 1.47
C LYS A 18 10.39 -2.65 1.34
N GLY A 19 9.95 -2.12 2.48
CA GLY A 19 9.02 -1.01 2.55
C GLY A 19 7.55 -1.42 2.47
N LEU A 20 7.22 -2.69 2.73
CA LEU A 20 5.85 -3.14 2.94
C LEU A 20 5.77 -3.93 4.26
N SER A 21 4.73 -3.65 5.05
CA SER A 21 4.41 -4.40 6.27
C SER A 21 2.92 -4.74 6.32
N ILE A 22 2.62 -5.90 6.91
CA ILE A 22 1.25 -6.41 7.03
C ILE A 22 0.98 -6.69 8.51
N THR A 23 -0.05 -6.06 9.06
CA THR A 23 -0.47 -6.28 10.45
C THR A 23 -1.96 -6.57 10.54
N LYS A 24 -2.37 -7.25 11.61
CA LYS A 24 -3.78 -7.53 11.90
C LYS A 24 -4.17 -6.87 13.21
N LYS A 25 -5.24 -6.07 13.20
CA LYS A 25 -5.75 -5.40 14.40
C LYS A 25 -7.25 -5.24 14.28
N ASN A 26 -7.99 -5.52 15.35
CA ASN A 26 -9.45 -5.33 15.43
C ASN A 26 -10.23 -5.94 14.26
N GLY A 27 -9.86 -7.16 13.82
CA GLY A 27 -10.50 -7.84 12.69
C GLY A 27 -10.16 -7.30 11.30
N LYS A 28 -9.37 -6.21 11.23
CA LYS A 28 -8.90 -5.60 9.98
C LYS A 28 -7.46 -6.02 9.66
N VAL A 29 -7.16 -6.12 8.37
CA VAL A 29 -5.81 -6.31 7.85
C VAL A 29 -5.29 -4.95 7.40
N TYR A 30 -4.14 -4.54 7.91
CA TYR A 30 -3.48 -3.29 7.57
C TYR A 30 -2.27 -3.61 6.71
N VAL A 31 -2.24 -3.03 5.52
CA VAL A 31 -1.10 -3.09 4.62
C VAL A 31 -0.48 -1.70 4.58
N SER A 32 0.71 -1.55 5.15
CA SER A 32 1.45 -0.30 5.12
C SER A 32 2.53 -0.38 4.06
N MET A 33 2.60 0.65 3.22
CA MET A 33 3.61 0.79 2.17
C MET A 33 4.39 2.08 2.42
N GLU A 34 5.70 1.95 2.57
CA GLU A 34 6.58 3.08 2.81
C GLU A 34 6.61 4.03 1.62
N ASN A 35 6.78 5.32 1.93
CA ASN A 35 6.81 6.37 0.92
C ASN A 35 7.86 6.08 -0.17
N LYS A 36 9.06 5.62 0.22
CA LYS A 36 10.16 5.30 -0.71
C LYS A 36 9.84 4.16 -1.70
N LEU A 37 8.92 3.27 -1.35
CA LEU A 37 8.47 2.20 -2.25
C LEU A 37 7.51 2.74 -3.32
N LEU A 38 6.65 3.68 -2.93
CA LEU A 38 5.54 4.16 -3.75
C LEU A 38 5.85 5.45 -4.52
N PHE A 39 6.58 6.39 -3.94
CA PHE A 39 6.68 7.76 -4.42
C PHE A 39 8.11 8.32 -4.30
N ASN A 40 8.44 9.24 -5.20
CA ASN A 40 9.61 10.11 -5.03
C ASN A 40 9.24 11.28 -4.10
N SER A 41 10.23 11.87 -3.43
CA SER A 41 10.01 13.03 -2.57
C SER A 41 9.27 14.15 -3.32
N GLY A 42 8.21 14.68 -2.72
CA GLY A 42 7.40 15.77 -3.26
C GLY A 42 6.53 15.40 -4.48
N SER A 43 6.38 14.12 -4.81
CA SER A 43 5.56 13.63 -5.91
C SER A 43 4.47 12.68 -5.42
N TRP A 44 3.31 12.72 -6.05
CA TRP A 44 2.22 11.75 -5.88
C TRP A 44 2.16 10.73 -7.04
N ALA A 45 3.06 10.83 -8.02
CA ALA A 45 3.11 9.87 -9.10
C ALA A 45 3.72 8.55 -8.58
N VAL A 46 2.95 7.47 -8.66
CA VAL A 46 3.40 6.15 -8.20
C VAL A 46 4.59 5.69 -9.05
N GLY A 47 5.72 5.35 -8.44
CA GLY A 47 6.91 4.82 -9.09
C GLY A 47 6.70 3.42 -9.70
N SER A 48 7.67 2.94 -10.47
CA SER A 48 7.58 1.63 -11.15
C SER A 48 7.45 0.46 -10.16
N GLN A 49 8.21 0.47 -9.07
CA GLN A 49 8.14 -0.56 -8.02
C GLN A 49 6.79 -0.51 -7.28
N GLY A 50 6.36 0.69 -6.88
CA GLY A 50 5.05 0.88 -6.26
C GLY A 50 3.89 0.40 -7.13
N ARG A 51 3.92 0.68 -8.44
CA ARG A 51 2.90 0.18 -9.38
C ARG A 51 2.86 -1.34 -9.43
N GLN A 52 4.00 -2.02 -9.38
CA GLN A 52 4.04 -3.49 -9.34
C GLN A 52 3.43 -4.03 -8.04
N ALA A 53 3.75 -3.43 -6.90
CA ALA A 53 3.19 -3.83 -5.60
C ALA A 53 1.67 -3.63 -5.55
N VAL A 54 1.19 -2.45 -5.95
CA VAL A 54 -0.25 -2.13 -6.00
C VAL A 54 -1.00 -3.05 -6.97
N LYS A 55 -0.40 -3.38 -8.13
CA LYS A 55 -1.01 -4.33 -9.07
C LYS A 55 -1.19 -5.72 -8.44
N LYS A 56 -0.17 -6.26 -7.79
CA LYS A 56 -0.27 -7.56 -7.10
C LYS A 56 -1.31 -7.53 -5.98
N LEU A 57 -1.38 -6.43 -5.22
CA LEU A 57 -2.44 -6.26 -4.22
C LEU A 57 -3.81 -6.30 -4.90
N GLY A 58 -4.01 -5.55 -5.99
CA GLY A 58 -5.25 -5.53 -6.75
C GLY A 58 -5.68 -6.92 -7.26
N GLU A 59 -4.74 -7.74 -7.72
CA GLU A 59 -5.02 -9.14 -8.13
C GLU A 59 -5.55 -10.00 -6.97
N VAL A 60 -5.06 -9.80 -5.74
CA VAL A 60 -5.62 -10.47 -4.54
C VAL A 60 -7.01 -9.96 -4.20
N LEU A 61 -7.23 -8.65 -4.30
CA LEU A 61 -8.54 -8.06 -4.00
C LEU A 61 -9.60 -8.54 -4.99
N LEU A 62 -9.25 -8.71 -6.27
CA LEU A 62 -10.16 -9.21 -7.31
C LEU A 62 -10.72 -10.60 -7.00
N VAL A 63 -9.90 -11.50 -6.44
CA VAL A 63 -10.34 -12.85 -6.08
C VAL A 63 -11.06 -12.93 -4.73
N ASN A 64 -11.13 -11.81 -3.99
CA ASN A 64 -11.84 -11.68 -2.72
C ASN A 64 -12.83 -10.49 -2.78
N PRO A 65 -13.89 -10.55 -3.60
CA PRO A 65 -14.74 -9.38 -3.89
C PRO A 65 -15.55 -8.87 -2.69
N ASP A 66 -15.77 -9.69 -1.66
CA ASP A 66 -16.60 -9.36 -0.49
C ASP A 66 -15.86 -8.56 0.59
N ILE A 67 -14.72 -7.94 0.25
CA ILE A 67 -13.92 -7.15 1.19
C ILE A 67 -14.12 -5.66 0.95
N GLU A 68 -14.30 -4.92 2.03
CA GLU A 68 -14.26 -3.46 2.00
C GLU A 68 -12.81 -2.99 2.04
N VAL A 69 -12.47 -2.06 1.15
CA VAL A 69 -11.11 -1.51 1.03
C VAL A 69 -11.14 -0.02 1.32
N LEU A 70 -10.37 0.39 2.33
CA LEU A 70 -10.09 1.79 2.65
C LEU A 70 -8.65 2.10 2.25
N ILE A 71 -8.45 3.17 1.48
CA ILE A 71 -7.14 3.66 1.06
C ILE A 71 -6.88 4.99 1.76
N GLU A 72 -5.80 5.06 2.53
CA GLU A 72 -5.38 6.26 3.26
C GLU A 72 -3.98 6.69 2.80
N GLY A 73 -3.81 8.00 2.58
CA GLY A 73 -2.51 8.61 2.30
C GLY A 73 -2.06 9.45 3.49
N HIS A 74 -0.79 9.33 3.87
CA HIS A 74 -0.20 10.08 4.98
C HIS A 74 0.97 10.94 4.49
N THR A 75 1.17 12.09 5.11
CA THR A 75 2.40 12.88 5.04
C THR A 75 3.06 12.89 6.40
N ASP A 76 4.30 13.37 6.46
CA ASP A 76 4.88 13.84 7.71
C ASP A 76 4.36 15.25 8.05
N ASN A 77 4.94 15.85 9.08
CA ASN A 77 4.62 17.20 9.55
C ASN A 77 5.52 18.28 8.92
N VAL A 78 6.34 17.96 7.93
CA VAL A 78 7.20 18.94 7.25
C VAL A 78 6.35 19.69 6.22
N PRO A 79 6.32 21.04 6.25
CA PRO A 79 5.55 21.80 5.28
C PRO A 79 5.98 21.52 3.84
N TYR A 80 5.02 21.17 3.00
CA TYR A 80 5.24 21.02 1.57
C TYR A 80 5.24 22.40 0.90
N HIS A 81 6.36 22.77 0.27
CA HIS A 81 6.53 24.04 -0.44
C HIS A 81 6.49 23.89 -1.97
N GLY A 82 5.77 22.89 -2.47
CA GLY A 82 5.66 22.67 -3.92
C GLY A 82 4.71 23.65 -4.60
N THR A 83 4.87 23.81 -5.91
CA THR A 83 3.97 24.60 -6.74
C THR A 83 2.60 23.94 -6.77
N THR A 84 1.58 24.58 -6.20
CA THR A 84 0.20 24.18 -6.45
C THR A 84 -0.04 24.23 -7.95
N LEU A 85 -0.65 23.17 -8.50
CA LEU A 85 -1.23 23.24 -9.84
C LEU A 85 -2.31 24.33 -9.77
N GLN A 86 -2.03 25.50 -10.34
CA GLN A 86 -3.04 26.52 -10.63
C GLN A 86 -3.91 26.05 -11.79
#